data_AF-A0AAW4PHD1-F1
#
_entry.id   AF-A0AAW4PHD1-F1
#
_cell.length_a   1.000
_cell.length_b   1.000
_cell.length_c   1.000
_cell.angle_alpha   90.00
_cell.angle_beta   90.00
_cell.angle_gamma   90.00
#
_symmetry.space_group_name_H-M   'P 1'
#
loop_
_entity.id
_entity.type
_entity.pdbx_description
1 polymer ?
#
loop_
_entity_poly.entity_id
_entity_poly.type
_entity_poly.pdbx_seq_one_letter_code
_entity_poly.pdbx_strand_id
1 'polypeptide(L)'
;MKRTNMFAVRPLSGDGEQVLRDLLDASAALWNEINYQRLMRYNDEDGFGGDVWDADTGRLEGKYKGVLGASTAQTVRRANSEAWRGFFENKKAYHDESNTSV
;
A
#
# COMPACT_ATOMS: atom_id res chain seq x y z
N MET A 1 7.61 -13.66 -12.16
CA MET A 1 8.27 -14.49 -11.12
C MET A 1 7.95 -13.92 -9.73
N LYS A 2 6.97 -14.48 -9.00
CA LYS A 2 6.73 -14.11 -7.59
C LYS A 2 7.53 -15.08 -6.71
N ARG A 3 8.70 -14.65 -6.21
CA ARG A 3 9.29 -15.30 -5.03
C ARG A 3 8.64 -14.69 -3.81
N THR A 4 7.73 -15.42 -3.17
CA THR A 4 7.28 -15.07 -1.81
C THR A 4 8.39 -15.48 -0.87
N ASN A 5 9.26 -14.53 -0.51
CA ASN A 5 10.29 -14.77 0.49
C ASN A 5 9.65 -14.69 1.88
N MET A 6 9.79 -15.74 2.68
CA MET A 6 9.41 -15.71 4.09
C MET A 6 10.64 -15.35 4.92
N PHE A 7 10.52 -14.31 5.72
CA PHE A 7 11.56 -13.89 6.67
C PHE A 7 11.05 -14.13 8.08
N ALA A 8 11.78 -14.93 8.85
CA ALA A 8 11.54 -15.05 10.29
C ALA A 8 12.33 -13.95 11.00
N VAL A 9 11.65 -12.87 11.37
CA VAL A 9 12.28 -11.82 12.18
C VAL A 9 12.21 -12.23 13.65
N ARG A 10 13.37 -12.42 14.28
CA ARG A 10 13.49 -12.79 15.70
C ARG A 10 14.18 -11.65 16.46
N PRO A 11 13.43 -10.82 17.20
CA PRO A 11 14.04 -9.79 18.03
C PRO A 11 14.90 -10.44 19.13
N LEU A 12 16.06 -9.85 19.40
CA LEU A 12 17.03 -10.35 20.39
C LEU A 12 16.82 -9.76 21.80
N SER A 13 15.90 -8.81 21.92
CA SER A 13 15.53 -8.13 23.17
C SER A 13 14.08 -7.66 23.12
N GLY A 14 13.49 -7.35 24.29
CA GLY A 14 12.15 -6.77 24.38
C GLY A 14 12.04 -5.43 23.64
N ASP A 15 13.06 -4.57 23.77
CA ASP A 15 13.10 -3.28 23.05
C ASP A 15 13.14 -3.48 21.53
N GLY A 16 13.92 -4.45 21.05
CA GLY A 16 13.98 -4.79 19.63
C GLY A 16 12.66 -5.35 19.10
N GLU A 17 11.92 -6.09 19.93
CA GLU A 17 10.57 -6.55 19.60
C GLU A 17 9.60 -5.37 19.47
N GLN A 18 9.65 -4.42 20.40
CA GLN A 18 8.78 -3.25 20.36
C GLN A 18 9.04 -2.40 19.12
N VAL A 19 10.31 -2.12 18.80
CA VAL A 19 10.69 -1.36 17.59
C VAL A 19 10.17 -2.06 16.32
N LEU A 20 10.27 -3.39 16.25
CA LEU A 20 9.75 -4.14 15.12
C LEU A 20 8.21 -4.06 15.02
N ARG A 21 7.51 -4.15 16.15
CA ARG A 21 6.04 -4.02 16.20
C ARG A 21 5.60 -2.63 15.73
N ASP A 22 6.24 -1.57 16.22
CA ASP A 22 5.94 -0.19 15.83
C ASP A 22 6.18 0.03 14.33
N LEU A 23 7.27 -0.53 13.79
CA LEU A 23 7.57 -0.47 12.36
C LEU A 23 6.51 -1.19 11.51
N LEU A 24 6.09 -2.39 11.92
CA LEU A 24 5.09 -3.18 11.21
C LEU A 24 3.70 -2.53 11.27
N ASP A 25 3.30 -2.05 12.44
CA ASP A 25 2.01 -1.38 12.65
C ASP A 25 1.92 -0.10 11.81
N ALA A 26 2.94 0.76 11.88
CA ALA A 26 2.99 1.98 11.06
C ALA A 26 3.02 1.68 9.56
N SER A 27 3.67 0.58 9.13
CA SER A 27 3.69 0.18 7.72
C SER A 27 2.31 -0.26 7.24
N ALA A 28 1.63 -1.07 8.04
CA ALA A 28 0.27 -1.54 7.75
C ALA A 28 -0.73 -0.38 7.74
N ALA A 29 -0.64 0.53 8.72
CA ALA A 29 -1.51 1.69 8.84
C ALA A 29 -1.35 2.64 7.63
N LEU A 30 -0.11 2.94 7.21
CA LEU A 30 0.15 3.74 6.01
C LEU A 30 -0.44 3.08 4.76
N TRP A 31 -0.23 1.77 4.57
CA TRP A 31 -0.81 1.03 3.44
C TRP A 31 -2.34 1.13 3.44
N ASN A 32 -2.97 0.86 4.59
CA ASN A 32 -4.42 0.82 4.72
C ASN A 32 -5.05 2.20 4.49
N GLU A 33 -4.48 3.28 5.03
CA GLU A 33 -5.01 4.64 4.83
C GLU A 33 -4.91 5.09 3.37
N ILE A 34 -3.78 4.78 2.69
CA ILE A 34 -3.65 5.07 1.26
C ILE A 34 -4.70 4.27 0.49
N ASN A 35 -4.81 2.97 0.77
CA ASN A 35 -5.68 2.09 0.02
C ASN A 35 -7.16 2.45 0.21
N TYR A 36 -7.57 2.78 1.44
CA TYR A 36 -8.92 3.23 1.75
C TYR A 36 -9.28 4.49 0.96
N GLN A 37 -8.43 5.51 0.99
CA GLN A 37 -8.68 6.75 0.23
C GLN A 37 -8.79 6.52 -1.28
N ARG A 38 -8.03 5.58 -1.83
CA ARG A 38 -8.14 5.21 -3.26
C ARG A 38 -9.41 4.43 -3.54
N LEU A 39 -9.77 3.50 -2.68
CA LEU A 39 -10.97 2.68 -2.81
C LEU A 39 -12.24 3.54 -2.76
N MET A 40 -12.31 4.48 -1.81
CA MET A 40 -13.45 5.40 -1.71
C MET A 40 -13.61 6.25 -2.97
N ARG A 41 -12.52 6.79 -3.52
CA ARG A 41 -12.55 7.51 -4.81
C ARG A 41 -12.96 6.62 -5.96
N TYR A 42 -12.41 5.41 -6.03
CA TYR A 42 -12.74 4.45 -7.08
C TYR A 42 -14.24 4.08 -7.09
N ASN A 43 -14.87 4.04 -5.91
CA ASN A 43 -16.28 3.72 -5.77
C ASN A 43 -17.19 4.96 -5.76
N ASP A 44 -16.64 6.18 -5.84
CA ASP A 44 -17.38 7.43 -5.59
C ASP A 44 -18.14 7.43 -4.23
N GLU A 45 -17.50 6.91 -3.18
CA GLU A 45 -18.06 6.72 -1.83
C GLU A 45 -17.48 7.69 -0.79
N ASP A 46 -18.15 7.82 0.37
CA ASP A 46 -17.70 8.59 1.54
C ASP A 46 -17.32 10.06 1.26
N GLY A 47 -17.90 10.66 0.21
CA GLY A 47 -17.62 12.03 -0.20
C GLY A 47 -16.26 12.22 -0.87
N PHE A 48 -15.57 11.13 -1.21
CA PHE A 48 -14.33 11.15 -1.97
C PHE A 48 -14.64 11.18 -3.47
N GLY A 49 -14.46 12.35 -4.08
CA GLY A 49 -14.50 12.49 -5.54
C GLY A 49 -13.11 12.47 -6.16
N GLY A 50 -13.07 12.32 -7.49
CA GLY A 50 -11.85 12.36 -8.29
C GLY A 50 -11.28 10.98 -8.56
N ASP A 51 -10.14 10.95 -9.26
CA ASP A 51 -9.48 9.71 -9.62
C ASP A 51 -8.71 9.13 -8.42
N VAL A 52 -8.45 7.81 -8.41
CA VAL A 52 -7.64 7.15 -7.36
C VAL A 52 -6.25 7.79 -7.17
N TRP A 53 -5.71 8.45 -8.19
CA TRP A 53 -4.43 9.16 -8.13
C TRP A 53 -4.52 10.53 -7.41
N ASP A 54 -5.73 11.06 -7.19
CA ASP A 54 -5.99 12.28 -6.43
C ASP A 54 -5.95 12.07 -4.90
N ALA A 55 -5.71 10.84 -4.45
CA ALA A 55 -5.44 10.57 -3.04
C ALA A 55 -4.18 11.32 -2.58
N ASP A 56 -4.29 12.09 -1.49
CA ASP A 56 -3.18 12.84 -0.89
C ASP A 56 -2.23 11.90 -0.12
N THR A 57 -1.57 11.06 -0.89
CA THR A 57 -0.62 10.07 -0.41
C THR A 57 0.68 10.70 0.10
N GLY A 58 0.96 11.96 -0.27
CA GLY A 58 2.08 12.74 0.25
C GLY A 58 1.89 13.13 1.71
N ARG A 59 0.70 13.61 2.08
CA ARG A 59 0.36 13.87 3.49
C ARG A 59 0.36 12.59 4.32
N LEU A 60 -0.15 11.49 3.78
CA LEU A 60 -0.13 10.19 4.45
C LEU A 60 1.31 9.70 4.67
N GLU A 61 2.16 9.73 3.65
CA GLU A 61 3.60 9.44 3.81
C GLU A 61 4.24 10.31 4.90
N GLY A 62 3.94 11.61 4.89
CA GLY A 62 4.43 12.58 5.87
C GLY A 62 4.03 12.29 7.31
N LYS A 63 2.83 11.73 7.54
CA LYS A 63 2.34 11.30 8.86
C LYS A 63 3.18 10.17 9.46
N TYR A 64 3.67 9.25 8.62
CA TYR A 64 4.31 8.01 9.08
C TYR A 64 5.85 8.03 9.02
N LYS A 65 6.46 9.02 8.34
CA LYS A 65 7.93 9.09 8.19
C LYS A 65 8.69 9.19 9.53
N GLY A 66 8.05 9.64 10.61
CA GLY A 66 8.67 9.72 11.94
C GLY A 66 8.93 8.35 12.57
N VAL A 67 8.10 7.36 12.25
CA VAL A 67 8.26 5.97 12.72
C VAL A 67 9.00 5.13 11.68
N LEU A 68 8.62 5.25 10.41
CA LEU A 68 9.14 4.40 9.33
C LEU A 68 10.49 4.85 8.77
N GLY A 69 10.84 6.12 8.93
CA GLY A 69 11.82 6.79 8.09
C GLY A 69 11.25 7.13 6.70
N ALA A 70 11.82 8.16 6.07
CA ALA A 70 11.32 8.69 4.80
C ALA A 70 11.37 7.65 3.65
N SER A 71 12.46 6.87 3.56
CA SER A 71 12.64 5.87 2.50
C SER A 71 11.61 4.74 2.58
N THR A 72 11.35 4.22 3.77
CA THR A 72 10.37 3.15 4.00
C THR A 72 8.96 3.64 3.73
N ALA A 73 8.58 4.82 4.24
CA ALA A 73 7.26 5.40 3.98
C ALA A 73 7.02 5.63 2.47
N GLN A 74 8.02 6.16 1.76
CA GLN A 74 7.99 6.31 0.31
C GLN A 74 7.86 4.96 -0.42
N THR A 75 8.54 3.93 0.08
CA THR A 75 8.48 2.57 -0.50
C THR A 75 7.08 1.98 -0.37
N VAL A 76 6.42 2.10 0.80
CA VAL A 76 5.03 1.65 1.00
C VAL A 76 4.08 2.38 0.03
N ARG A 77 4.23 3.70 -0.12
CA ARG A 77 3.44 4.50 -1.07
C ARG A 77 3.61 4.04 -2.53
N ARG A 78 4.85 3.77 -2.94
CA ARG A 78 5.16 3.26 -4.29
C ARG A 78 4.55 1.88 -4.51
N ALA A 79 4.74 0.95 -3.56
CA ALA A 79 4.17 -0.39 -3.65
C ALA A 79 2.64 -0.36 -3.77
N ASN A 80 1.95 0.51 -3.02
CA ASN A 80 0.50 0.66 -3.15
C ASN A 80 0.11 1.20 -4.55
N SER A 81 0.92 2.11 -5.11
CA SER A 81 0.69 2.65 -6.46
C SER A 81 0.87 1.59 -7.55
N GLU A 82 1.88 0.73 -7.44
CA GLU A 82 2.01 -0.42 -8.35
C GLU A 82 0.86 -1.42 -8.19
N ALA A 83 0.36 -1.65 -6.97
CA ALA A 83 -0.78 -2.54 -6.76
C ALA A 83 -2.05 -2.04 -7.47
N TRP A 84 -2.32 -0.74 -7.44
CA TRP A 84 -3.44 -0.13 -8.17
C TRP A 84 -3.25 -0.18 -9.69
N ARG A 85 -2.03 0.03 -10.20
CA ARG A 85 -1.75 -0.17 -11.64
C ARG A 85 -2.00 -1.61 -12.06
N GLY A 86 -1.49 -2.57 -11.29
CA GLY A 86 -1.72 -3.99 -11.55
C GLY A 86 -3.20 -4.38 -11.46
N PHE A 87 -3.97 -3.78 -10.56
CA PHE A 87 -5.42 -3.95 -10.51
C PHE A 87 -6.09 -3.49 -11.82
N PHE A 88 -5.76 -2.30 -12.32
CA PHE A 88 -6.33 -1.80 -13.58
C PHE A 88 -5.89 -2.61 -14.80
N GLU A 89 -4.63 -3.04 -14.85
CA GLU A 89 -4.12 -3.95 -15.88
C GLU A 89 -4.92 -5.26 -15.90
N ASN A 90 -5.12 -5.89 -14.74
CA ASN A 90 -5.92 -7.11 -14.62
C ASN A 90 -7.38 -6.87 -14.99
N LYS A 91 -7.99 -5.76 -14.55
CA LYS A 91 -9.36 -5.41 -14.91
C LYS A 91 -9.53 -5.23 -16.42
N LYS A 92 -8.58 -4.56 -17.07
CA LYS A 92 -8.56 -4.42 -18.54
C LYS A 92 -8.44 -5.78 -19.22
N ALA A 93 -7.54 -6.63 -18.73
CA ALA A 93 -7.32 -7.97 -19.25
C ALA A 93 -8.56 -8.87 -19.12
N TYR A 94 -9.33 -8.73 -18.04
CA TYR A 94 -10.59 -9.45 -17.81
C TYR A 94 -11.72 -9.04 -18.76
N HIS A 95 -11.75 -7.76 -19.16
CA HIS A 95 -12.76 -7.24 -20.10
C HIS A 95 -12.32 -7.30 -21.58
N ASP A 96 -11.13 -7.83 -21.87
CA ASP A 96 -10.69 -8.09 -23.22
C ASP A 96 -11.18 -9.46 -23.68
N GLU A 97 -12.25 -9.48 -24.50
CA GLU A 97 -12.88 -10.70 -25.00
C GLU A 97 -11.92 -11.59 -25.81
N SER A 98 -10.81 -11.04 -26.32
CA SER A 98 -9.79 -11.80 -27.05
C SER A 98 -8.74 -12.46 -26.15
N ASN A 99 -8.72 -12.10 -24.86
CA ASN A 99 -7.74 -12.58 -23.92
C ASN A 99 -8.19 -13.88 -23.24
N THR A 100 -7.55 -14.99 -23.58
CA THR A 100 -7.88 -16.33 -23.07
C THR A 100 -7.12 -16.73 -21.79
N SER A 101 -6.34 -15.81 -21.22
CA SER A 101 -5.43 -16.09 -20.09
C SER A 101 -6.00 -15.78 -18.70
N VAL A 102 -7.21 -15.22 -18.63
CA VAL A 102 -7.89 -14.81 -17.38
C VAL A 102 -9.08 -15.72 -17.10
#